data_AF-A0A8C3ITP0-F1
#
_entry.id   AF-A0A8C3ITP0-F1
#
_cell.length_a   1.000
_cell.length_b   1.000
_cell.length_c   1.000
_cell.angle_alpha   90.00
_cell.angle_beta   90.00
_cell.angle_gamma   90.00
#
_symmetry.space_group_name_H-M   'P 1'
#
loop_
_entity.id
_entity.type
_entity.pdbx_description
1 polymer ?
#
loop_
_entity_poly.entity_id
_entity_poly.type
_entity_poly.pdbx_seq_one_letter_code
_entity_poly.pdbx_strand_id
1 'polypeptide(L)'
;MRLQRWDENFPESIRPTSAGPLEPLPSAWLDPLCMCLETCTQPKTCEMPNLCVQRLFNPQRTHSPTLRIRRVLLTHSPELTCVHFVAVYLQCEKTKEVKKRRSNQADVPDQLRQEVESCYRLRMPEDFYQFWKFCEELKPDKPSEALLSSIGLQLVGPYDILAGKHKKTKSADLNFNLHWRFFYDPPEFQTIIAGDSKTQYHMGYFRDVPDELPTWVGANEARKSCVISQIGDNVFAAVKLFLSKKLKELTDKKKSGILKDIDENLTRTAKELGYSLEQKTMKMKQRDKKVVTKTFHGAGLVVPVDKNDVGYRELPETNANLKRICKAIVDAPSDDQRLKAFAPIQEMITFVQFANDECDYGMGYELGMDLFCYGSHYFHKVVGQLLPLAYNLLRRNLFAEIVESHLANRSEENVDQLAA
;
A
#
# COMPACT_ATOMS: atom_id res chain seq x y z
N MET A 1 -8.79 40.09 -19.92
CA MET A 1 -7.66 40.84 -19.34
C MET A 1 -6.41 39.97 -19.46
N ARG A 2 -5.33 40.55 -20.00
CA ARG A 2 -4.09 39.86 -20.38
C ARG A 2 -3.35 39.31 -19.15
N LEU A 3 -2.88 38.07 -19.27
CA LEU A 3 -1.86 37.47 -18.42
C LEU A 3 -0.51 38.12 -18.74
N GLN A 4 0.17 38.66 -17.71
CA GLN A 4 1.56 39.07 -17.80
C GLN A 4 2.45 37.98 -17.21
N ARG A 5 3.36 37.48 -18.05
CA ARG A 5 4.54 36.68 -17.69
C ARG A 5 5.37 37.43 -16.65
N TRP A 6 5.86 36.69 -15.68
CA TRP A 6 6.97 37.10 -14.83
C TRP A 6 8.15 36.21 -15.20
N ASP A 7 9.01 36.74 -16.06
CA ASP A 7 10.36 36.25 -16.32
C ASP A 7 11.35 37.31 -15.84
N GLU A 8 12.46 36.82 -15.28
CA GLU A 8 13.76 37.46 -15.03
C GLU A 8 13.92 38.40 -13.81
N ASN A 9 14.75 37.97 -12.85
CA ASN A 9 16.06 38.57 -12.58
C ASN A 9 16.73 37.92 -11.34
N PHE A 10 17.75 37.08 -11.57
CA PHE A 10 18.74 36.73 -10.55
C PHE A 10 20.14 37.10 -11.06
N PRO A 11 20.98 37.78 -10.26
CA PRO A 11 22.30 38.21 -10.69
C PRO A 11 23.33 37.05 -10.71
N GLU A 12 24.05 36.93 -11.82
CA GLU A 12 25.26 36.10 -11.96
C GLU A 12 26.38 36.67 -11.08
N SER A 13 26.77 35.94 -10.03
CA SER A 13 28.14 36.01 -9.51
C SER A 13 28.47 34.76 -8.71
N ILE A 14 29.73 34.31 -8.84
CA ILE A 14 30.39 33.17 -8.18
C ILE A 14 30.22 31.82 -8.92
N ARG A 15 31.04 31.64 -9.98
CA ARG A 15 31.54 30.31 -10.39
C ARG A 15 32.80 29.99 -9.59
N PRO A 16 32.92 28.79 -9.01
CA PRO A 16 34.22 28.17 -8.80
C PRO A 16 34.53 27.18 -9.93
N THR A 17 35.77 27.28 -10.37
CA THR A 17 36.48 26.53 -11.40
C THR A 17 36.61 25.03 -11.13
N SER A 18 36.67 24.31 -12.23
CA SER A 18 37.10 22.92 -12.43
C SER A 18 38.23 22.44 -11.49
N ALA A 19 38.00 21.30 -10.84
CA ALA A 19 39.04 20.38 -10.38
C ALA A 19 38.73 18.97 -10.93
N GLY A 20 39.77 18.31 -11.45
CA GLY A 20 39.69 17.12 -12.30
C GLY A 20 39.27 15.81 -11.61
N PRO A 21 39.32 14.69 -12.37
CA PRO A 21 38.69 13.42 -12.00
C PRO A 21 39.39 12.72 -10.83
N LEU A 22 38.57 12.18 -9.91
CA LEU A 22 38.99 11.28 -8.84
C LEU A 22 39.21 9.87 -9.41
N GLU A 23 40.43 9.35 -9.30
CA GLU A 23 40.74 7.94 -9.55
C GLU A 23 40.21 7.03 -8.43
N PRO A 24 39.86 5.77 -8.74
CA PRO A 24 39.20 4.86 -7.80
C PRO A 24 40.18 4.17 -6.84
N LEU A 25 39.81 4.14 -5.55
CA LEU A 25 40.47 3.32 -4.52
C LEU A 25 40.08 1.83 -4.63
N PRO A 26 40.94 0.89 -4.17
CA PRO A 26 40.85 -0.52 -4.53
C PRO A 26 39.74 -1.29 -3.81
N SER A 27 39.16 -2.24 -4.54
CA SER A 27 38.26 -3.29 -4.07
C SER A 27 38.95 -4.25 -3.09
N ALA A 28 38.48 -4.31 -1.86
CA ALA A 28 38.68 -5.46 -0.99
C ALA A 28 37.53 -5.54 0.03
N TRP A 29 37.09 -6.78 0.31
CA TRP A 29 36.19 -7.21 1.39
C TRP A 29 34.68 -7.27 1.04
N LEU A 30 34.32 -8.35 0.36
CA LEU A 30 33.03 -9.02 0.51
C LEU A 30 33.24 -10.32 1.32
N ASP A 31 32.31 -10.57 2.24
CA ASP A 31 31.87 -11.87 2.80
C ASP A 31 32.66 -12.48 4.01
N PRO A 32 32.01 -13.33 4.85
CA PRO A 32 31.16 -12.90 5.96
C PRO A 32 31.56 -13.55 7.32
N LEU A 33 31.26 -12.86 8.42
CA LEU A 33 31.49 -13.33 9.79
C LEU A 33 30.68 -14.61 10.11
N CYS A 34 31.38 -15.73 10.10
CA CYS A 34 30.94 -17.00 10.68
C CYS A 34 31.40 -17.05 12.15
N MET A 35 30.48 -17.45 13.02
CA MET A 35 30.70 -17.64 14.46
C MET A 35 31.74 -18.72 14.74
N CYS A 36 32.71 -18.41 15.60
CA CYS A 36 33.41 -19.41 16.41
C CYS A 36 33.24 -19.06 17.90
N LEU A 37 32.51 -19.92 18.60
CA LEU A 37 32.46 -20.00 20.06
C LEU A 37 33.83 -20.41 20.58
N GLU A 38 34.46 -19.53 21.36
CA GLU A 38 35.55 -19.93 22.25
C GLU A 38 34.99 -20.50 23.56
N THR A 39 35.55 -21.65 23.89
CA THR A 39 35.38 -22.45 25.09
C THR A 39 35.78 -21.68 26.35
N CYS A 40 34.92 -21.67 27.37
CA CYS A 40 35.31 -21.34 28.74
C CYS A 40 34.94 -22.49 29.69
N THR A 41 35.94 -22.91 30.45
CA THR A 41 36.03 -24.17 31.19
C THR A 41 35.77 -23.99 32.69
N GLN A 42 34.83 -24.79 33.21
CA GLN A 42 34.64 -25.34 34.57
C GLN A 42 34.08 -24.45 35.74
N PRO A 43 33.74 -25.03 36.93
CA PRO A 43 32.34 -25.21 37.34
C PRO A 43 32.03 -24.72 38.77
N LYS A 44 30.77 -24.38 39.08
CA LYS A 44 30.29 -24.33 40.48
C LYS A 44 28.92 -24.97 40.62
N THR A 45 28.79 -25.69 41.73
CA THR A 45 27.84 -26.76 42.09
C THR A 45 26.55 -26.27 42.75
N CYS A 46 25.47 -27.07 42.58
CA CYS A 46 24.35 -27.36 43.51
C CYS A 46 23.48 -26.18 44.02
N GLU A 47 22.15 -26.23 44.15
CA GLU A 47 21.13 -27.28 44.33
C GLU A 47 19.75 -26.70 43.92
N MET A 48 18.81 -27.52 43.43
CA MET A 48 17.38 -27.19 43.45
C MET A 48 16.57 -28.39 43.97
N PRO A 49 15.62 -28.20 44.91
CA PRO A 49 14.87 -29.30 45.50
C PRO A 49 13.68 -29.74 44.65
N ASN A 50 13.49 -31.06 44.64
CA ASN A 50 12.29 -31.78 44.18
C ASN A 50 11.07 -31.45 45.04
N LEU A 51 9.90 -31.26 44.42
CA LEU A 51 8.62 -31.59 45.05
C LEU A 51 7.54 -31.99 44.02
N CYS A 52 7.30 -33.30 44.04
CA CYS A 52 6.02 -34.01 44.07
C CYS A 52 4.97 -33.89 42.94
N VAL A 53 4.76 -35.05 42.32
CA VAL A 53 3.65 -35.48 41.46
C VAL A 53 2.43 -35.84 42.31
N GLN A 54 1.21 -35.45 41.91
CA GLN A 54 0.02 -36.35 41.96
C GLN A 54 -1.24 -35.76 41.26
N ARG A 55 -1.73 -36.53 40.26
CA ARG A 55 -3.13 -36.90 39.87
C ARG A 55 -4.26 -35.86 40.09
N LEU A 56 -5.12 -35.58 39.10
CA LEU A 56 -6.28 -36.41 38.72
C LEU A 56 -6.75 -36.09 37.28
N PHE A 57 -6.86 -37.13 36.44
CA PHE A 57 -7.63 -37.09 35.18
C PHE A 57 -8.79 -38.08 35.31
N ASN A 58 -10.01 -37.63 35.02
CA ASN A 58 -11.25 -38.40 34.99
C ASN A 58 -11.67 -38.61 33.51
N PRO A 59 -11.93 -39.85 33.02
CA PRO A 59 -12.25 -40.08 31.62
C PRO A 59 -13.74 -40.25 31.38
N GLN A 60 -14.33 -39.53 30.41
CA GLN A 60 -15.48 -40.02 29.64
C GLN A 60 -15.36 -39.69 28.14
N ARG A 61 -15.88 -40.63 27.36
CA ARG A 61 -15.75 -40.93 25.91
C ARG A 61 -16.30 -39.78 25.03
N THR A 62 -15.87 -39.57 23.78
CA THR A 62 -16.19 -40.41 22.60
C THR A 62 -15.35 -40.12 21.33
N HIS A 63 -14.99 -41.23 20.65
CA HIS A 63 -14.80 -41.50 19.19
C HIS A 63 -13.77 -40.81 18.25
N SER A 64 -12.91 -41.69 17.69
CA SER A 64 -12.31 -41.76 16.33
C SER A 64 -10.87 -41.22 16.07
N PRO A 65 -10.09 -41.74 15.07
CA PRO A 65 -9.13 -42.82 15.35
C PRO A 65 -7.65 -42.55 14.94
N THR A 66 -6.75 -43.22 15.65
CA THR A 66 -5.42 -43.75 15.25
C THR A 66 -4.35 -42.82 14.66
N LEU A 67 -3.39 -42.41 15.51
CA LEU A 67 -1.97 -42.31 15.14
C LEU A 67 -1.19 -43.45 15.84
N ARG A 68 -0.59 -44.35 15.06
CA ARG A 68 0.39 -45.34 15.55
C ARG A 68 1.77 -44.70 15.60
N ILE A 69 2.29 -44.42 16.79
CA ILE A 69 3.72 -44.16 17.00
C ILE A 69 4.37 -45.50 17.34
N ARG A 70 5.21 -46.04 16.45
CA ARG A 70 6.05 -47.20 16.75
C ARG A 70 7.29 -46.72 17.52
N ARG A 71 7.40 -47.20 18.75
CA ARG A 71 8.57 -47.16 19.63
C ARG A 71 9.69 -47.98 18.98
N VAL A 72 10.85 -47.38 18.71
CA VAL A 72 12.07 -48.14 18.38
C VAL A 72 12.94 -48.15 19.64
N LEU A 73 13.16 -49.35 20.17
CA LEU A 73 14.09 -49.65 21.25
C LEU A 73 15.52 -49.52 20.71
N LEU A 74 16.34 -48.69 21.35
CA LEU A 74 17.79 -48.67 21.14
C LEU A 74 18.44 -49.58 22.18
N THR A 75 19.00 -50.69 21.74
CA THR A 75 19.94 -51.51 22.52
C THR A 75 21.36 -51.10 22.16
N HIS A 76 22.16 -50.74 23.16
CA HIS A 76 23.59 -50.50 23.06
C HIS A 76 24.38 -51.82 23.07
N SER A 77 25.33 -51.97 22.14
CA SER A 77 26.74 -52.28 22.47
C SER A 77 27.64 -52.19 21.22
N PRO A 78 28.97 -51.99 21.38
CA PRO A 78 29.86 -51.39 20.40
C PRO A 78 30.62 -52.44 19.59
N GLU A 79 30.98 -52.10 18.33
CA GLU A 79 32.28 -52.37 17.71
C GLU A 79 32.26 -52.04 16.20
N LEU A 80 33.12 -51.09 15.84
CA LEU A 80 33.93 -50.96 14.62
C LEU A 80 33.36 -51.31 13.22
N THR A 81 33.45 -50.28 12.37
CA THR A 81 33.90 -50.26 10.97
C THR A 81 32.91 -50.31 9.80
N CYS A 82 33.10 -49.30 8.93
CA CYS A 82 32.81 -49.25 7.50
C CYS A 82 31.35 -49.13 7.05
N VAL A 83 30.83 -47.90 6.99
CA VAL A 83 29.58 -47.61 6.26
C VAL A 83 29.92 -47.30 4.81
N HIS A 84 29.77 -48.30 3.95
CA HIS A 84 29.56 -48.12 2.51
C HIS A 84 28.29 -47.30 2.30
N PHE A 85 28.40 -46.10 1.73
CA PHE A 85 27.24 -45.35 1.23
C PHE A 85 26.74 -46.02 -0.06
N VAL A 86 25.74 -46.89 0.06
CA VAL A 86 24.94 -47.34 -1.09
C VAL A 86 23.97 -46.22 -1.44
N ALA A 87 24.25 -45.49 -2.53
CA ALA A 87 23.34 -44.54 -3.12
C ALA A 87 22.14 -45.29 -3.72
N VAL A 88 21.00 -45.26 -3.03
CA VAL A 88 19.73 -45.69 -3.61
C VAL A 88 19.22 -44.56 -4.49
N TYR A 89 19.42 -44.69 -5.79
CA TYR A 89 18.71 -43.89 -6.79
C TYR A 89 17.22 -44.27 -6.75
N LEU A 90 16.40 -43.47 -6.08
CA LEU A 90 14.97 -43.46 -6.33
C LEU A 90 14.72 -42.59 -7.57
N GLN A 91 14.44 -43.25 -8.69
CA GLN A 91 13.88 -42.61 -9.87
C GLN A 91 12.59 -41.86 -9.48
N CYS A 92 12.65 -40.53 -9.59
CA CYS A 92 11.47 -39.68 -9.54
C CYS A 92 10.71 -39.88 -10.85
N GLU A 93 9.65 -40.70 -10.80
CA GLU A 93 8.66 -40.73 -11.87
C GLU A 93 8.05 -39.33 -12.01
N LYS A 94 8.11 -38.79 -13.23
CA LYS A 94 7.42 -37.55 -13.61
C LYS A 94 5.91 -37.79 -13.57
N THR A 95 5.30 -37.67 -12.39
CA THR A 95 3.89 -37.35 -12.30
C THR A 95 3.72 -35.92 -12.79
N LYS A 96 3.04 -35.76 -13.93
CA LYS A 96 2.51 -34.48 -14.37
C LYS A 96 1.61 -33.96 -13.24
N GLU A 97 2.15 -33.08 -12.40
CA GLU A 97 1.32 -32.23 -11.55
C GLU A 97 0.47 -31.36 -12.47
N VAL A 98 -0.73 -31.84 -12.77
CA VAL A 98 -1.81 -30.95 -13.15
C VAL A 98 -2.06 -30.11 -11.91
N LYS A 99 -1.42 -28.93 -11.84
CA LYS A 99 -1.78 -27.86 -10.90
C LYS A 99 -3.29 -27.69 -11.02
N LYS A 100 -4.04 -28.25 -10.07
CA LYS A 100 -5.47 -28.03 -9.95
C LYS A 100 -5.60 -26.55 -9.60
N ARG A 101 -5.80 -25.70 -10.62
CA ARG A 101 -6.05 -24.26 -10.47
C ARG A 101 -7.05 -24.11 -9.32
N ARG A 102 -6.71 -23.30 -8.30
CA ARG A 102 -7.73 -22.86 -7.34
C ARG A 102 -8.85 -22.26 -8.17
N SER A 103 -10.08 -22.76 -8.02
CA SER A 103 -11.18 -22.50 -8.96
C SER A 103 -11.54 -21.02 -9.17
N ASN A 104 -10.96 -20.12 -8.38
CA ASN A 104 -11.28 -18.70 -8.36
C ASN A 104 -10.09 -17.80 -8.75
N GLN A 105 -9.01 -18.34 -9.32
CA GLN A 105 -7.85 -17.53 -9.75
C GLN A 105 -7.95 -17.19 -11.25
N ALA A 106 -7.78 -15.93 -11.61
CA ALA A 106 -7.76 -15.43 -12.97
C ALA A 106 -6.61 -16.04 -13.77
N ASP A 107 -6.84 -16.24 -15.07
CA ASP A 107 -5.87 -16.79 -16.01
C ASP A 107 -4.80 -15.76 -16.44
N VAL A 108 -4.09 -15.20 -15.47
CA VAL A 108 -2.95 -14.31 -15.66
C VAL A 108 -1.68 -15.08 -15.27
N PRO A 109 -0.65 -15.14 -16.14
CA PRO A 109 0.58 -15.88 -15.83
C PRO A 109 1.21 -15.47 -14.50
N ASP A 110 1.67 -16.45 -13.70
CA ASP A 110 2.27 -16.21 -12.39
C ASP A 110 3.45 -15.22 -12.45
N GLN A 111 4.26 -15.28 -13.53
CA GLN A 111 5.37 -14.36 -13.76
C GLN A 111 4.90 -12.91 -13.87
N LEU A 112 3.78 -12.65 -14.54
CA LEU A 112 3.24 -11.30 -14.71
C LEU A 112 2.62 -10.78 -13.41
N ARG A 113 2.00 -11.66 -12.61
CA ARG A 113 1.56 -11.33 -11.24
C ARG A 113 2.75 -10.91 -10.37
N GLN A 114 3.83 -11.68 -10.39
CA GLN A 114 5.07 -11.36 -9.67
C GLN A 114 5.70 -10.06 -10.16
N GLU A 115 5.67 -9.78 -11.47
CA GLU A 115 6.17 -8.55 -12.06
C GLU A 115 5.41 -7.32 -11.51
N VAL A 116 4.07 -7.37 -11.49
CA VAL A 116 3.23 -6.31 -10.89
C VAL A 116 3.56 -6.09 -9.42
N GLU A 117 3.61 -7.16 -8.63
CA GLU A 117 3.87 -7.08 -7.20
C GLU A 117 5.29 -6.61 -6.89
N SER A 118 6.28 -6.96 -7.72
CA SER A 118 7.68 -6.55 -7.54
C SER A 118 7.87 -5.07 -7.87
N CYS A 119 7.25 -4.55 -8.94
CA CYS A 119 7.32 -3.14 -9.32
C CYS A 119 6.74 -2.22 -8.24
N TYR A 120 5.61 -2.60 -7.64
CA TYR A 120 4.94 -1.78 -6.63
C TYR A 120 5.27 -2.17 -5.18
N ARG A 121 5.91 -3.32 -4.96
CA ARG A 121 6.12 -3.92 -3.63
C ARG A 121 4.81 -4.08 -2.83
N LEU A 122 3.70 -4.27 -3.55
CA LEU A 122 2.36 -4.38 -2.99
C LEU A 122 1.64 -5.55 -3.64
N ARG A 123 1.00 -6.38 -2.81
CA ARG A 123 0.17 -7.48 -3.30
C ARG A 123 -1.13 -6.96 -3.90
N MET A 124 -1.56 -7.60 -4.99
CA MET A 124 -2.81 -7.26 -5.67
C MET A 124 -3.91 -8.27 -5.31
N PRO A 125 -5.15 -7.81 -5.08
CA PRO A 125 -6.26 -8.70 -4.82
C PRO A 125 -6.71 -9.40 -6.11
N GLU A 126 -7.50 -10.47 -6.01
CA GLU A 126 -7.87 -11.27 -7.18
C GLU A 126 -8.82 -10.54 -8.15
N ASP A 127 -9.64 -9.61 -7.64
CA ASP A 127 -10.56 -8.82 -8.46
C ASP A 127 -9.81 -7.93 -9.46
N PHE A 128 -8.59 -7.48 -9.13
CA PHE A 128 -7.71 -6.77 -10.05
C PHE A 128 -7.42 -7.60 -11.31
N TYR A 129 -6.95 -8.84 -11.15
CA TYR A 129 -6.59 -9.71 -12.27
C TYR A 129 -7.83 -10.20 -13.04
N GLN A 130 -8.94 -10.46 -12.34
CA GLN A 130 -10.19 -10.86 -12.98
C GLN A 130 -10.82 -9.70 -13.76
N PHE A 131 -10.68 -8.47 -13.28
CA PHE A 131 -11.16 -7.30 -14.00
C PHE A 131 -10.33 -7.00 -15.25
N TRP A 132 -9.02 -7.29 -15.22
CA TRP A 132 -8.19 -7.28 -16.42
C TRP A 132 -8.73 -8.27 -17.48
N LYS A 133 -9.03 -9.52 -17.08
CA LYS A 133 -9.60 -10.54 -17.97
C LYS A 133 -10.95 -10.10 -18.55
N PHE A 134 -11.81 -9.52 -17.72
CA PHE A 134 -13.07 -8.93 -18.18
C PHE A 134 -12.83 -7.85 -19.25
N CYS A 135 -11.85 -6.97 -19.07
CA CYS A 135 -11.51 -5.95 -20.06
C CYS A 135 -10.86 -6.53 -21.33
N GLU A 136 -10.09 -7.62 -21.22
CA GLU A 136 -9.56 -8.37 -22.36
C GLU A 136 -10.68 -8.94 -23.23
N GLU A 137 -11.75 -9.46 -22.64
CA GLU A 137 -12.92 -9.95 -23.39
C GLU A 137 -13.66 -8.83 -24.12
N LEU A 138 -13.74 -7.64 -23.51
CA LEU A 138 -14.39 -6.47 -24.12
C LEU A 138 -13.56 -5.87 -25.27
N LYS A 139 -12.23 -5.82 -25.12
CA LYS A 139 -11.33 -5.22 -26.11
C LYS A 139 -9.97 -5.93 -26.12
N PRO A 140 -9.84 -7.06 -26.83
CA PRO A 140 -8.63 -7.90 -26.80
C PRO A 140 -7.35 -7.17 -27.20
N ASP A 141 -7.44 -6.29 -28.21
CA ASP A 141 -6.27 -5.57 -28.73
C ASP A 141 -5.70 -4.54 -27.75
N LYS A 142 -6.56 -3.97 -26.90
CA LYS A 142 -6.16 -2.90 -25.97
C LYS A 142 -7.04 -2.89 -24.71
N PRO A 143 -6.86 -3.86 -23.81
CA PRO A 143 -7.75 -4.06 -22.65
C PRO A 143 -7.78 -2.85 -21.73
N SER A 144 -6.67 -2.12 -21.60
CA SER A 144 -6.58 -0.93 -20.75
C SER A 144 -7.53 0.20 -21.17
N GLU A 145 -8.00 0.19 -22.42
CA GLU A 145 -8.90 1.19 -23.00
C GLU A 145 -10.29 0.63 -23.31
N ALA A 146 -10.64 -0.55 -22.77
CA ALA A 146 -11.92 -1.20 -23.01
C ALA A 146 -13.12 -0.32 -22.61
N LEU A 147 -12.95 0.53 -21.60
CA LEU A 147 -14.01 1.38 -21.05
C LEU A 147 -13.88 2.86 -21.45
N LEU A 148 -12.83 3.21 -22.19
CA LEU A 148 -12.46 4.60 -22.46
C LEU A 148 -13.48 5.31 -23.36
N SER A 149 -13.85 4.71 -24.49
CA SER A 149 -14.82 5.29 -25.42
C SER A 149 -16.25 5.33 -24.88
N SER A 150 -16.58 4.41 -23.97
CA SER A 150 -17.95 4.22 -23.49
C SER A 150 -18.25 5.09 -22.26
N ILE A 151 -17.38 5.03 -21.24
CA ILE A 151 -17.57 5.75 -19.97
C ILE A 151 -16.43 6.70 -19.60
N GLY A 152 -15.41 6.84 -20.46
CA GLY A 152 -14.29 7.72 -20.18
C GLY A 152 -13.38 7.21 -19.06
N LEU A 153 -13.35 5.90 -18.81
CA LEU A 153 -12.44 5.28 -17.83
C LEU A 153 -11.32 4.52 -18.53
N GLN A 154 -10.10 4.70 -18.06
CA GLN A 154 -8.91 3.99 -18.52
C GLN A 154 -8.29 3.23 -17.35
N LEU A 155 -7.91 1.98 -17.58
CA LEU A 155 -7.13 1.21 -16.61
C LEU A 155 -5.66 1.67 -16.70
N VAL A 156 -5.08 1.98 -15.55
CA VAL A 156 -3.75 2.60 -15.42
C VAL A 156 -2.99 2.03 -14.22
N GLY A 157 -1.75 2.51 -13.99
CA GLY A 157 -0.96 2.15 -12.82
C GLY A 157 -0.49 0.70 -12.89
N PRO A 158 -0.86 -0.19 -11.96
CA PRO A 158 -0.49 -1.60 -12.05
C PRO A 158 -1.07 -2.31 -13.30
N TYR A 159 -2.16 -1.80 -13.90
CA TYR A 159 -2.63 -2.33 -15.18
C TYR A 159 -1.70 -1.98 -16.35
N ASP A 160 -0.90 -0.92 -16.25
CA ASP A 160 0.07 -0.57 -17.29
C ASP A 160 1.21 -1.60 -17.36
N ILE A 161 1.49 -2.29 -16.26
CA ILE A 161 2.40 -3.46 -16.21
C ILE A 161 1.77 -4.66 -16.93
N LEU A 162 0.48 -4.95 -16.68
CA LEU A 162 -0.24 -6.01 -17.39
C LEU A 162 -0.32 -5.75 -18.90
N ALA A 163 -0.47 -4.48 -19.28
CA ALA A 163 -0.42 -4.03 -20.67
C ALA A 163 1.00 -3.99 -21.28
N GLY A 164 2.04 -4.28 -20.49
CA GLY A 164 3.44 -4.28 -20.91
C GLY A 164 4.00 -2.91 -21.28
N LYS A 165 3.38 -1.81 -20.82
CA LYS A 165 3.80 -0.44 -21.17
C LYS A 165 5.16 -0.08 -20.55
N HIS A 166 5.44 -0.58 -19.35
CA HIS A 166 6.70 -0.33 -18.64
C HIS A 166 7.93 -0.89 -19.39
N LYS A 167 7.76 -1.94 -20.20
CA LYS A 167 8.85 -2.55 -20.99
C LYS A 167 9.45 -1.63 -22.05
N LYS A 168 8.74 -0.56 -22.41
CA LYS A 168 9.23 0.44 -23.39
C LYS A 168 10.11 1.51 -22.74
N THR A 169 10.02 1.65 -21.41
CA THR A 169 10.75 2.66 -20.66
C THR A 169 12.14 2.13 -20.29
N LYS A 170 13.19 2.89 -20.59
CA LYS A 170 14.59 2.51 -20.33
C LYS A 170 15.14 3.03 -18.99
N SER A 171 14.33 3.74 -18.20
CA SER A 171 14.80 4.32 -16.94
C SER A 171 14.87 3.25 -15.86
N ALA A 172 16.09 2.94 -15.41
CA ALA A 172 16.33 2.05 -14.27
C ALA A 172 15.82 2.66 -12.94
N ASP A 173 15.55 3.96 -12.91
CA ASP A 173 15.19 4.74 -11.72
C ASP A 173 13.68 5.03 -11.61
N LEU A 174 12.84 4.33 -12.38
CA LEU A 174 11.41 4.58 -12.36
C LEU A 174 10.78 4.14 -11.03
N ASN A 175 10.33 5.10 -10.23
CA ASN A 175 9.56 4.83 -9.03
C ASN A 175 8.08 4.60 -9.38
N PHE A 176 7.68 3.34 -9.53
CA PHE A 176 6.30 2.96 -9.82
C PHE A 176 5.30 3.46 -8.77
N ASN A 177 5.73 3.70 -7.53
CA ASN A 177 4.82 4.24 -6.52
C ASN A 177 4.36 5.67 -6.81
N LEU A 178 5.06 6.41 -7.68
CA LEU A 178 4.64 7.73 -8.17
C LEU A 178 3.87 7.66 -9.49
N HIS A 179 3.90 6.52 -10.18
CA HIS A 179 3.16 6.32 -11.42
C HIS A 179 1.65 6.32 -11.16
N TRP A 180 0.96 7.29 -11.76
CA TRP A 180 -0.46 7.63 -11.54
C TRP A 180 -0.81 8.03 -10.10
N ARG A 181 0.17 8.49 -9.31
CA ARG A 181 -0.09 9.09 -8.00
C ARG A 181 -0.50 10.54 -8.18
N PHE A 182 -1.75 10.85 -7.87
CA PHE A 182 -2.27 12.21 -7.90
C PHE A 182 -1.85 12.99 -6.65
N PHE A 183 -1.96 14.32 -6.76
CA PHE A 183 -1.51 15.26 -5.74
C PHE A 183 -2.02 14.94 -4.32
N TYR A 184 -3.28 14.51 -4.18
CA TYR A 184 -3.91 14.21 -2.90
C TYR A 184 -3.92 12.72 -2.55
N ASP A 185 -3.24 11.86 -3.31
CA ASP A 185 -3.21 10.43 -3.05
C ASP A 185 -2.25 10.13 -1.90
N PRO A 186 -2.76 9.75 -0.71
CA PRO A 186 -1.89 9.37 0.38
C PRO A 186 -1.26 8.00 0.06
N PRO A 187 -0.17 7.58 0.75
CA PRO A 187 0.52 6.32 0.48
C PRO A 187 -0.38 5.07 0.45
N GLU A 188 -1.45 5.07 1.23
CA GLU A 188 -2.47 4.02 1.32
C GLU A 188 -3.26 3.83 0.02
N PHE A 189 -3.36 4.90 -0.78
CA PHE A 189 -4.14 4.95 -2.00
C PHE A 189 -3.25 4.67 -3.21
N GLN A 190 -3.59 3.62 -3.94
CA GLN A 190 -2.93 3.21 -5.17
C GLN A 190 -3.90 3.26 -6.34
N THR A 191 -3.72 4.25 -7.22
CA THR A 191 -4.54 4.44 -8.41
C THR A 191 -4.49 3.23 -9.35
N ILE A 192 -5.66 2.83 -9.83
CA ILE A 192 -5.84 1.74 -10.79
C ILE A 192 -6.69 2.15 -12.01
N ILE A 193 -7.50 3.21 -11.90
CA ILE A 193 -8.35 3.71 -12.99
C ILE A 193 -8.25 5.23 -13.03
N ALA A 194 -8.02 5.79 -14.22
CA ALA A 194 -8.13 7.23 -14.48
C ALA A 194 -9.42 7.52 -15.26
N GLY A 195 -10.05 8.67 -14.96
CA GLY A 195 -11.28 9.13 -15.61
C GLY A 195 -11.15 10.54 -16.19
N ASP A 196 -12.11 11.42 -15.87
CA ASP A 196 -12.13 12.80 -16.37
C ASP A 196 -10.87 13.57 -15.98
N SER A 197 -10.06 13.93 -16.97
CA SER A 197 -8.81 14.65 -16.77
C SER A 197 -9.01 16.08 -16.29
N LYS A 198 -10.19 16.69 -16.52
CA LYS A 198 -10.49 18.06 -16.06
C LYS A 198 -10.64 18.14 -14.55
N THR A 199 -11.30 17.15 -13.95
CA THR A 199 -11.45 17.06 -12.49
C THR A 199 -10.37 16.19 -11.87
N GLN A 200 -9.54 15.54 -12.69
CA GLN A 200 -8.63 14.47 -12.29
C GLN A 200 -9.36 13.40 -11.49
N TYR A 201 -10.54 12.99 -11.97
CA TYR A 201 -11.27 11.86 -11.39
C TYR A 201 -10.45 10.59 -11.58
N HIS A 202 -10.27 9.83 -10.51
CA HIS A 202 -9.58 8.56 -10.56
C HIS A 202 -10.07 7.64 -9.43
N MET A 203 -9.79 6.34 -9.58
CA MET A 203 -10.11 5.32 -8.58
C MET A 203 -8.84 4.57 -8.20
N GLY A 204 -8.78 4.14 -6.94
CA GLY A 204 -7.61 3.46 -6.39
C GLY A 204 -7.96 2.50 -5.26
N TYR A 205 -7.12 1.48 -5.10
CA TYR A 205 -7.19 0.58 -3.94
C TYR A 205 -6.68 1.31 -2.70
N PHE A 206 -7.38 1.14 -1.58
CA PHE A 206 -6.99 1.70 -0.28
C PHE A 206 -6.50 0.61 0.69
N ARG A 207 -5.25 0.70 1.13
CA ARG A 207 -4.60 -0.24 2.06
C ARG A 207 -4.21 0.46 3.36
N ASP A 208 -4.73 -0.01 4.49
CA ASP A 208 -4.33 0.49 5.81
C ASP A 208 -2.87 0.11 6.15
N VAL A 209 -2.41 -1.05 5.66
CA VAL A 209 -1.07 -1.61 5.89
C VAL A 209 -0.53 -2.13 4.55
N PRO A 210 0.74 -1.86 4.17
CA PRO A 210 1.27 -2.25 2.87
C PRO A 210 1.31 -3.77 2.64
N ASP A 211 1.50 -4.55 3.70
CA ASP A 211 1.57 -6.02 3.63
C ASP A 211 0.19 -6.69 3.51
N GLU A 212 -0.89 -5.93 3.69
CA GLU A 212 -2.26 -6.40 3.60
C GLU A 212 -2.88 -6.13 2.22
N LEU A 213 -3.93 -6.89 1.89
CA LEU A 213 -4.72 -6.60 0.69
C LEU A 213 -5.56 -5.33 0.89
N PRO A 214 -5.95 -4.65 -0.21
CA PRO A 214 -6.85 -3.52 -0.14
C PRO A 214 -8.13 -3.83 0.64
N THR A 215 -8.53 -2.88 1.47
CA THR A 215 -9.78 -2.96 2.24
C THR A 215 -11.00 -2.54 1.42
N TRP A 216 -10.80 -1.64 0.45
CA TRP A 216 -11.82 -1.15 -0.47
C TRP A 216 -11.22 -0.38 -1.66
N VAL A 217 -12.08 0.02 -2.61
CA VAL A 217 -11.75 0.92 -3.73
C VAL A 217 -12.32 2.30 -3.46
N GLY A 218 -11.47 3.31 -3.54
CA GLY A 218 -11.82 4.72 -3.39
C GLY A 218 -11.87 5.46 -4.71
N ALA A 219 -12.51 6.63 -4.70
CA ALA A 219 -12.40 7.61 -5.76
C ALA A 219 -12.14 9.02 -5.22
N ASN A 220 -11.36 9.79 -5.97
CA ASN A 220 -11.06 11.18 -5.71
C ASN A 220 -11.12 12.01 -7.01
N GLU A 221 -11.36 13.31 -6.86
CA GLU A 221 -11.22 14.32 -7.93
C GLU A 221 -10.16 15.32 -7.47
N ALA A 222 -8.90 15.09 -7.87
CA ALA A 222 -7.75 15.77 -7.28
C ALA A 222 -7.74 17.29 -7.55
N ARG A 223 -8.40 17.76 -8.61
CA ARG A 223 -8.57 19.21 -8.88
C ARG A 223 -9.64 19.87 -8.00
N LYS A 224 -10.43 19.11 -7.25
CA LYS A 224 -11.52 19.63 -6.42
C LYS A 224 -11.20 19.60 -4.93
N SER A 225 -10.72 18.48 -4.39
CA SER A 225 -10.46 18.34 -2.95
C SER A 225 -9.63 17.08 -2.65
N CYS A 226 -9.17 16.95 -1.40
CA CYS A 226 -8.52 15.76 -0.88
C CYS A 226 -9.48 14.64 -0.42
N VAL A 227 -10.80 14.80 -0.59
CA VAL A 227 -11.78 13.82 -0.08
C VAL A 227 -11.77 12.54 -0.90
N ILE A 228 -11.66 11.40 -0.23
CA ILE A 228 -11.68 10.07 -0.85
C ILE A 228 -13.02 9.41 -0.53
N SER A 229 -13.81 9.14 -1.57
CA SER A 229 -15.10 8.47 -1.45
C SER A 229 -14.95 6.96 -1.55
N GLN A 230 -15.53 6.20 -0.62
CA GLN A 230 -15.53 4.74 -0.70
C GLN A 230 -16.60 4.25 -1.69
N ILE A 231 -16.19 3.46 -2.68
CA ILE A 231 -17.03 3.01 -3.79
C ILE A 231 -16.95 1.49 -4.00
N GLY A 232 -17.23 0.74 -2.93
CA GLY A 232 -17.22 -0.72 -2.94
C GLY A 232 -15.90 -1.34 -2.50
N ASP A 233 -15.92 -2.65 -2.24
CA ASP A 233 -14.75 -3.39 -1.73
C ASP A 233 -13.93 -4.10 -2.81
N ASN A 234 -14.28 -3.90 -4.09
CA ASN A 234 -13.62 -4.47 -5.26
C ASN A 234 -13.84 -3.57 -6.49
N VAL A 235 -13.01 -3.74 -7.52
CA VAL A 235 -13.02 -2.89 -8.72
C VAL A 235 -14.30 -3.05 -9.57
N PHE A 236 -14.94 -4.22 -9.57
CA PHE A 236 -16.22 -4.42 -10.26
C PHE A 236 -17.31 -3.53 -9.64
N ALA A 237 -17.42 -3.51 -8.31
CA ALA A 237 -18.35 -2.63 -7.60
C ALA A 237 -18.10 -1.15 -7.92
N ALA A 238 -16.83 -0.73 -7.89
CA ALA A 238 -16.44 0.65 -8.18
C ALA A 238 -16.87 1.11 -9.57
N VAL A 239 -16.58 0.29 -10.59
CA VAL A 239 -16.95 0.59 -11.97
C VAL A 239 -18.47 0.52 -12.17
N LYS A 240 -19.17 -0.43 -11.54
CA LYS A 240 -20.64 -0.49 -11.57
C LYS A 240 -21.30 0.76 -11.00
N LEU A 241 -20.82 1.24 -9.86
CA LEU A 241 -21.36 2.43 -9.19
C LEU A 241 -21.14 3.67 -10.05
N PHE A 242 -19.96 3.78 -10.68
CA PHE A 242 -19.67 4.84 -11.65
C PHE A 242 -20.59 4.77 -12.87
N LEU A 243 -20.73 3.58 -13.48
CA LEU A 243 -21.66 3.32 -14.59
C LEU A 243 -23.09 3.74 -14.25
N SER A 244 -23.57 3.32 -13.08
CA SER A 244 -24.93 3.64 -12.59
C SER A 244 -25.15 5.14 -12.43
N LYS A 245 -24.14 5.89 -11.98
CA LYS A 245 -24.19 7.36 -11.92
C LYS A 245 -24.20 7.97 -13.32
N LYS A 246 -23.33 7.49 -14.23
CA LYS A 246 -23.28 7.98 -15.61
C LYS A 246 -24.55 7.73 -16.39
N LEU A 247 -25.20 6.57 -16.23
CA LEU A 247 -26.49 6.27 -16.86
C LEU A 247 -27.59 7.26 -16.44
N LYS A 248 -27.56 7.78 -15.21
CA LYS A 248 -28.52 8.79 -14.73
C LYS A 248 -28.25 10.18 -15.31
N GLU A 249 -26.99 10.50 -15.62
CA GLU A 249 -26.57 11.78 -16.20
C GLU A 249 -26.79 11.84 -17.72
N LEU A 250 -26.91 10.70 -18.39
CA LEU A 250 -26.97 10.61 -19.85
C LEU A 250 -28.39 10.80 -20.41
N THR A 251 -28.49 11.67 -21.41
CA THR A 251 -29.72 11.93 -22.19
C THR A 251 -29.74 11.22 -23.55
N ASP A 252 -28.59 10.71 -24.02
CA ASP A 252 -28.43 10.05 -25.32
C ASP A 252 -28.85 8.56 -25.27
N LYS A 253 -29.89 8.21 -26.04
CA LYS A 253 -30.47 6.87 -26.11
C LYS A 253 -29.52 5.80 -26.66
N LYS A 254 -28.67 6.12 -27.65
CA LYS A 254 -27.74 5.13 -28.25
C LYS A 254 -26.60 4.80 -27.28
N LYS A 255 -26.01 5.82 -26.66
CA LYS A 255 -25.00 5.62 -25.62
C LYS A 255 -25.57 4.88 -24.41
N SER A 256 -26.83 5.15 -24.06
CA SER A 256 -27.52 4.41 -22.99
C SER A 256 -27.60 2.90 -23.25
N GLY A 257 -27.81 2.46 -24.50
CA GLY A 257 -27.82 1.03 -24.85
C GLY A 257 -26.48 0.34 -24.56
N ILE A 258 -25.39 0.88 -25.10
CA ILE A 258 -24.03 0.34 -24.91
C ILE A 258 -23.68 0.24 -23.41
N LEU A 259 -24.06 1.25 -22.62
CA LEU A 259 -23.78 1.24 -21.19
C LEU A 259 -24.59 0.21 -20.42
N LYS A 260 -25.82 -0.09 -20.85
CA LYS A 260 -26.62 -1.17 -20.26
C LYS A 260 -26.00 -2.52 -20.55
N ASP A 261 -25.55 -2.75 -21.78
CA ASP A 261 -24.89 -4.01 -22.14
C ASP A 261 -23.62 -4.24 -21.31
N ILE A 262 -22.82 -3.19 -21.10
CA ILE A 262 -21.64 -3.23 -20.22
C ILE A 262 -22.05 -3.48 -18.76
N ASP A 263 -23.08 -2.79 -18.24
CA ASP A 263 -23.57 -2.99 -16.87
C ASP A 263 -24.09 -4.41 -16.64
N GLU A 264 -24.84 -4.97 -17.59
CA GLU A 264 -25.35 -6.34 -17.54
C GLU A 264 -24.21 -7.36 -17.56
N ASN A 265 -23.24 -7.19 -18.46
CA ASN A 265 -22.07 -8.07 -18.53
C ASN A 265 -21.25 -8.01 -17.24
N LEU A 266 -20.94 -6.79 -16.76
CA LEU A 266 -20.21 -6.59 -15.50
C LEU A 266 -20.94 -7.23 -14.31
N THR A 267 -22.26 -7.06 -14.23
CA THR A 267 -23.09 -7.62 -13.16
C THR A 267 -23.09 -9.14 -13.18
N ARG A 268 -23.22 -9.73 -14.36
CA ARG A 268 -23.16 -11.18 -14.55
C ARG A 268 -21.79 -11.71 -14.12
N THR A 269 -20.70 -11.14 -14.65
CA THR A 269 -19.33 -11.56 -14.32
C THR A 269 -19.04 -11.43 -12.82
N ALA A 270 -19.41 -10.30 -12.19
CA ALA A 270 -19.23 -10.12 -10.76
C ALA A 270 -20.01 -11.16 -9.94
N LYS A 271 -21.23 -11.52 -10.36
CA LYS A 271 -22.04 -12.56 -9.70
C LYS A 271 -21.42 -13.95 -9.84
N GLU A 272 -20.92 -14.29 -11.03
CA GLU A 272 -20.24 -15.57 -11.30
C GLU A 272 -18.96 -15.72 -10.47
N LEU A 273 -18.22 -14.61 -10.28
CA LEU A 273 -16.99 -14.56 -9.48
C LEU A 273 -17.24 -14.40 -7.97
N GLY A 274 -18.49 -14.12 -7.57
CA GLY A 274 -18.89 -13.97 -6.17
C GLY A 274 -18.52 -12.63 -5.53
N TYR A 275 -18.37 -11.57 -6.33
CA TYR A 275 -18.11 -10.22 -5.82
C TYR A 275 -19.38 -9.47 -5.45
N SER A 276 -19.34 -8.78 -4.31
CA SER A 276 -20.39 -7.84 -3.94
C SER A 276 -20.33 -6.62 -4.85
N LEU A 277 -21.50 -6.09 -5.22
CA LEU A 277 -21.63 -4.85 -5.99
C LEU A 277 -22.17 -3.70 -5.15
N GLU A 278 -22.21 -3.87 -3.82
CA GLU A 278 -22.63 -2.84 -2.88
C GLU A 278 -21.57 -1.74 -2.74
N GLN A 279 -22.02 -0.50 -2.56
CA GLN A 279 -21.12 0.62 -2.26
C GLN A 279 -20.40 0.47 -0.91
N LYS A 280 -21.03 -0.19 0.07
CA LYS A 280 -20.51 -0.32 1.44
C LYS A 280 -20.80 -1.70 2.01
N THR A 281 -19.84 -2.60 1.86
CA THR A 281 -19.99 -4.00 2.29
C THR A 281 -19.84 -4.16 3.81
N MET A 282 -20.19 -5.34 4.33
CA MET A 282 -20.02 -5.66 5.75
C MET A 282 -18.57 -5.61 6.21
N LYS A 283 -17.61 -5.99 5.34
CA LYS A 283 -16.17 -5.89 5.64
C LYS A 283 -15.74 -4.44 5.82
N MET A 284 -16.21 -3.54 4.95
CA MET A 284 -15.93 -2.11 5.06
C MET A 284 -16.51 -1.52 6.36
N LYS A 285 -17.73 -1.92 6.74
CA LYS A 285 -18.35 -1.50 8.02
C LYS A 285 -17.60 -2.05 9.23
N GLN A 286 -17.03 -3.25 9.15
CA GLN A 286 -16.19 -3.81 10.21
C GLN A 286 -14.87 -3.04 10.33
N ARG A 287 -14.27 -2.64 9.21
CA ARG A 287 -13.10 -1.76 9.19
C ARG A 287 -13.42 -0.40 9.78
N ASP A 288 -14.56 0.21 9.47
CA ASP A 288 -14.98 1.51 10.04
C ASP A 288 -15.02 1.51 11.57
N LYS A 289 -15.33 0.37 12.21
CA LYS A 289 -15.30 0.25 13.68
C LYS A 289 -13.89 0.31 14.27
N LYS A 290 -12.86 0.11 13.46
CA LYS A 290 -11.44 0.20 13.84
C LYS A 290 -10.83 1.55 13.49
N VAL A 291 -11.61 2.44 12.86
CA VAL A 291 -11.13 3.77 12.48
C VAL A 291 -11.03 4.64 13.71
N VAL A 292 -9.83 5.16 13.98
CA VAL A 292 -9.57 6.01 15.16
C VAL A 292 -9.86 7.49 14.88
N THR A 293 -9.66 7.94 13.63
CA THR A 293 -10.00 9.29 13.15
C THR A 293 -10.29 9.26 11.66
N LYS A 294 -11.03 10.25 11.15
CA LYS A 294 -11.38 10.37 9.72
C LYS A 294 -10.35 11.14 8.88
N THR A 295 -9.52 11.98 9.52
CA THR A 295 -8.64 12.98 8.87
C THR A 295 -9.40 13.89 7.90
N PHE A 296 -8.68 14.74 7.15
CA PHE A 296 -9.26 15.63 6.14
C PHE A 296 -9.75 14.90 4.89
N HIS A 297 -9.12 13.78 4.51
CA HIS A 297 -9.53 13.01 3.33
C HIS A 297 -10.77 12.14 3.58
N GLY A 298 -11.17 11.91 4.84
CA GLY A 298 -12.41 11.22 5.21
C GLY A 298 -12.38 9.69 5.11
N ALA A 299 -11.37 9.11 4.46
CA ALA A 299 -11.13 7.66 4.42
C ALA A 299 -10.86 7.04 5.80
N GLY A 300 -10.33 7.83 6.74
CA GLY A 300 -10.00 7.43 8.11
C GLY A 300 -8.78 6.55 8.29
N LEU A 301 -8.19 6.60 9.48
CA LEU A 301 -6.98 5.87 9.85
C LEU A 301 -7.30 4.67 10.72
N VAL A 302 -6.61 3.56 10.47
CA VAL A 302 -6.60 2.39 11.34
C VAL A 302 -5.18 2.23 11.87
N VAL A 303 -5.01 2.24 13.18
CA VAL A 303 -3.75 1.94 13.87
C VAL A 303 -4.00 0.88 14.94
N PRO A 304 -2.99 0.10 15.34
CA PRO A 304 -3.12 -0.80 16.48
C PRO A 304 -3.43 0.02 17.73
N VAL A 305 -4.49 -0.34 18.44
CA VAL A 305 -4.83 0.19 19.77
C VAL A 305 -4.94 -1.00 20.71
N ASP A 306 -4.20 -0.97 21.81
CA ASP A 306 -4.18 -2.05 22.78
C ASP A 306 -5.39 -1.98 23.75
N LYS A 307 -5.44 -2.89 24.71
CA LYS A 307 -6.54 -2.97 25.69
C LYS A 307 -6.57 -1.81 26.70
N ASN A 308 -5.52 -0.99 26.75
CA ASN A 308 -5.37 0.16 27.63
C ASN A 308 -5.52 1.47 26.84
N ASP A 309 -6.07 1.41 25.62
CA ASP A 309 -6.23 2.52 24.69
C ASP A 309 -4.91 3.16 24.22
N VAL A 310 -3.78 2.42 24.29
CA VAL A 310 -2.49 2.87 23.77
C VAL A 310 -2.36 2.54 22.28
N GLY A 311 -2.07 3.56 21.48
CA GLY A 311 -1.84 3.53 20.04
C GLY A 311 -2.30 4.80 19.32
N TYR A 312 -3.25 5.55 19.91
CA TYR A 312 -3.80 6.76 19.36
C TYR A 312 -4.33 7.71 20.45
N ARG A 313 -4.04 8.99 20.29
CA ARG A 313 -4.71 10.09 21.01
C ARG A 313 -5.07 11.20 20.03
N GLU A 314 -6.13 11.94 20.35
CA GLU A 314 -6.63 13.02 19.50
C GLU A 314 -5.69 14.22 19.45
N LEU A 315 -5.72 14.97 18.36
CA LEU A 315 -5.11 16.29 18.28
C LEU A 315 -5.78 17.25 19.28
N PRO A 316 -5.04 18.23 19.85
CA PRO A 316 -5.64 19.26 20.71
C PRO A 316 -6.60 20.19 19.95
N GLU A 317 -6.64 20.09 18.63
CA GLU A 317 -7.42 20.94 17.74
C GLU A 317 -8.42 20.14 16.91
N THR A 318 -9.65 20.66 16.80
CA THR A 318 -10.65 20.09 15.89
C THR A 318 -10.25 20.29 14.43
N ASN A 319 -10.71 19.43 13.51
CA ASN A 319 -10.44 19.56 12.08
C ASN A 319 -10.83 20.94 11.52
N ALA A 320 -11.92 21.54 12.03
CA ALA A 320 -12.34 22.87 11.62
C ALA A 320 -11.33 23.94 12.06
N ASN A 321 -10.81 23.85 13.29
CA ASN A 321 -9.82 24.81 13.77
C ASN A 321 -8.45 24.59 13.12
N LEU A 322 -8.02 23.34 12.95
CA LEU A 322 -6.79 23.01 12.22
C LEU A 322 -6.81 23.57 10.79
N LYS A 323 -7.94 23.46 10.07
CA LYS A 323 -8.10 24.11 8.75
C LYS A 323 -7.96 25.63 8.80
N ARG A 324 -8.43 26.29 9.87
CA ARG A 324 -8.24 27.74 10.06
C ARG A 324 -6.79 28.09 10.34
N ILE A 325 -6.09 27.31 11.17
CA ILE A 325 -4.65 27.47 11.43
C ILE A 325 -3.88 27.33 10.12
N CYS A 326 -4.12 26.28 9.35
CA CYS A 326 -3.48 26.08 8.05
C CYS A 326 -3.77 27.25 7.10
N LYS A 327 -5.01 27.74 7.06
CA LYS A 327 -5.38 28.91 6.24
C LYS A 327 -4.61 30.16 6.65
N ALA A 328 -4.49 30.44 7.95
CA ALA A 328 -3.75 31.60 8.44
C ALA A 328 -2.27 31.55 8.05
N ILE A 329 -1.66 30.36 8.02
CA ILE A 329 -0.28 30.15 7.57
C ILE A 329 -0.13 30.41 6.07
N VAL A 330 -1.01 29.82 5.26
CA VAL A 330 -0.94 29.95 3.80
C VAL A 330 -1.22 31.37 3.33
N ASP A 331 -2.20 32.04 3.95
CA ASP A 331 -2.60 33.39 3.59
C ASP A 331 -1.73 34.49 4.24
N ALA A 332 -0.74 34.12 5.06
CA ALA A 332 0.14 35.08 5.72
C ALA A 332 0.88 35.96 4.69
N PRO A 333 0.86 37.30 4.83
CA PRO A 333 1.37 38.23 3.81
C PRO A 333 2.90 38.33 3.79
N SER A 334 3.59 37.76 4.77
CA SER A 334 5.06 37.76 4.86
C SER A 334 5.55 36.54 5.64
N ASP A 335 6.82 36.18 5.44
CA ASP A 335 7.45 35.05 6.12
C ASP A 335 7.50 35.22 7.64
N ASP A 336 7.72 36.45 8.13
CA ASP A 336 7.69 36.76 9.57
C ASP A 336 6.32 36.51 10.20
N GLN A 337 5.24 36.91 9.50
CA GLN A 337 3.88 36.64 9.97
C GLN A 337 3.53 35.16 9.86
N ARG A 338 4.03 34.48 8.81
CA ARG A 338 3.85 33.05 8.64
C ARG A 338 4.53 32.26 9.76
N LEU A 339 5.75 32.63 10.13
CA LEU A 339 6.50 32.02 11.23
C LEU A 339 5.73 32.12 12.55
N LYS A 340 5.09 33.27 12.82
CA LYS A 340 4.21 33.45 13.98
C LYS A 340 2.95 32.58 13.89
N ALA A 341 2.32 32.52 12.71
CA ALA A 341 1.14 31.69 12.46
C ALA A 341 1.45 30.18 12.57
N PHE A 342 2.71 29.77 12.43
CA PHE A 342 3.15 28.38 12.63
C PHE A 342 3.23 27.95 14.10
N ALA A 343 3.16 28.87 15.07
CA ALA A 343 3.31 28.52 16.49
C ALA A 343 2.39 27.39 16.98
N PRO A 344 1.08 27.36 16.63
CA PRO A 344 0.20 26.24 17.02
C PRO A 344 0.62 24.89 16.41
N ILE A 345 1.15 24.89 15.16
CA ILE A 345 1.66 23.67 14.54
C ILE A 345 2.90 23.16 15.30
N GLN A 346 3.81 24.05 15.71
CA GLN A 346 5.00 23.66 16.49
C GLN A 346 4.64 23.08 17.86
N GLU A 347 3.63 23.64 18.51
CA GLU A 347 3.09 23.10 19.77
C GLU A 347 2.51 21.69 19.56
N MET A 348 1.68 21.50 18.51
CA MET A 348 1.17 20.17 18.17
C MET A 348 2.28 19.16 17.83
N ILE A 349 3.34 19.57 17.13
CA ILE A 349 4.50 18.70 16.88
C ILE A 349 5.16 18.27 18.19
N THR A 350 5.24 19.17 19.18
CA THR A 350 5.77 18.85 20.51
C THR A 350 4.91 17.81 21.21
N PHE A 351 3.59 17.96 21.18
CA PHE A 351 2.66 16.95 21.72
C PHE A 351 2.76 15.61 20.98
N VAL A 352 2.97 15.62 19.66
CA VAL A 352 3.21 14.40 18.89
C VAL A 352 4.47 13.68 19.36
N GLN A 353 5.55 14.39 19.74
CA GLN A 353 6.74 13.73 20.28
C GLN A 353 6.43 13.02 21.61
N PHE A 354 5.72 13.68 22.52
CA PHE A 354 5.26 13.03 23.76
C PHE A 354 4.38 11.81 23.47
N ALA A 355 3.46 11.92 22.50
CA ALA A 355 2.62 10.81 22.08
C ALA A 355 3.46 9.65 21.53
N ASN A 356 4.47 9.93 20.72
CA ASN A 356 5.37 8.89 20.18
C ASN A 356 6.16 8.19 21.30
N ASP A 357 6.69 8.92 22.28
CA ASP A 357 7.39 8.34 23.44
C ASP A 357 6.47 7.41 24.26
N GLU A 358 5.17 7.72 24.27
CA GLU A 358 4.11 6.96 24.94
C GLU A 358 3.41 5.95 24.02
N CYS A 359 3.97 5.66 22.84
CA CYS A 359 3.48 4.71 21.84
C CYS A 359 2.14 5.07 21.13
N ASP A 360 1.66 6.30 21.25
CA ASP A 360 0.47 6.83 20.57
C ASP A 360 0.80 7.38 19.17
N TYR A 361 1.40 6.53 18.33
CA TYR A 361 1.89 6.89 17.00
C TYR A 361 0.80 7.43 16.06
N GLY A 362 -0.47 7.10 16.31
CA GLY A 362 -1.60 7.57 15.52
C GLY A 362 -1.80 9.09 15.53
N MET A 363 -1.35 9.80 16.56
CA MET A 363 -1.49 11.27 16.66
C MET A 363 -0.61 11.98 15.62
N GLY A 364 0.66 11.59 15.52
CA GLY A 364 1.58 12.14 14.52
C GLY A 364 1.19 11.79 13.09
N TYR A 365 0.63 10.59 12.91
CA TYR A 365 0.07 10.15 11.65
C TYR A 365 -1.12 11.02 11.21
N GLU A 366 -2.07 11.30 12.10
CA GLU A 366 -3.21 12.18 11.82
C GLU A 366 -2.77 13.59 11.44
N LEU A 367 -1.94 14.24 12.26
CA LEU A 367 -1.47 15.60 11.99
C LEU A 367 -0.74 15.69 10.65
N GLY A 368 0.18 14.75 10.39
CA GLY A 368 0.91 14.70 9.13
C GLY A 368 -0.03 14.51 7.93
N MET A 369 -1.05 13.67 8.07
CA MET A 369 -2.01 13.39 7.01
C MET A 369 -2.93 14.59 6.73
N ASP A 370 -3.40 15.27 7.78
CA ASP A 370 -4.23 16.47 7.64
C ASP A 370 -3.46 17.61 6.94
N LEU A 371 -2.19 17.80 7.28
CA LEU A 371 -1.32 18.78 6.62
C LEU A 371 -1.01 18.38 5.16
N PHE A 372 -0.79 17.08 4.90
CA PHE A 372 -0.65 16.55 3.53
C PHE A 372 -1.90 16.84 2.70
N CYS A 373 -3.09 16.59 3.27
CA CYS A 373 -4.39 16.82 2.64
C CYS A 373 -4.76 18.29 2.49
N TYR A 374 -4.17 19.19 3.29
CA TYR A 374 -4.33 20.63 3.08
C TYR A 374 -3.64 21.08 1.79
N GLY A 375 -2.54 20.43 1.40
CA GLY A 375 -1.96 20.56 0.07
C GLY A 375 -1.05 21.76 -0.16
N SER A 376 -0.70 22.53 0.87
CA SER A 376 0.24 23.65 0.70
C SER A 376 1.69 23.21 0.83
N HIS A 377 2.55 23.71 -0.06
CA HIS A 377 4.00 23.45 -0.04
C HIS A 377 4.67 23.92 1.26
N TYR A 378 4.10 24.91 1.96
CA TYR A 378 4.61 25.36 3.26
C TYR A 378 4.60 24.25 4.33
N PHE A 379 3.77 23.21 4.16
CA PHE A 379 3.71 22.09 5.10
C PHE A 379 4.60 20.92 4.71
N HIS A 380 5.19 20.88 3.52
CA HIS A 380 5.93 19.69 3.04
C HIS A 380 7.05 19.27 4.00
N LYS A 381 7.77 20.23 4.58
CA LYS A 381 8.83 19.95 5.55
C LYS A 381 8.28 19.27 6.82
N VAL A 382 7.17 19.77 7.35
CA VAL A 382 6.53 19.22 8.56
C VAL A 382 5.92 17.84 8.25
N VAL A 383 5.25 17.69 7.11
CA VAL A 383 4.72 16.40 6.66
C VAL A 383 5.84 15.38 6.50
N GLY A 384 6.98 15.76 5.91
CA GLY A 384 8.16 14.92 5.77
C GLY A 384 8.87 14.57 7.08
N GLN A 385 8.58 15.27 8.17
CA GLN A 385 9.04 14.90 9.52
C GLN A 385 8.05 13.95 10.21
N LEU A 386 6.75 14.21 10.07
CA LEU A 386 5.70 13.48 10.78
C LEU A 386 5.37 12.12 10.14
N LEU A 387 5.05 12.11 8.84
CA LEU A 387 4.52 10.92 8.19
C LEU A 387 5.55 9.79 8.07
N PRO A 388 6.80 10.02 7.59
CA PRO A 388 7.78 8.95 7.54
C PRO A 388 8.06 8.32 8.92
N LEU A 389 8.19 9.15 9.96
CA LEU A 389 8.38 8.68 11.33
C LEU A 389 7.20 7.83 11.80
N ALA A 390 5.97 8.34 11.65
CA ALA A 390 4.76 7.64 12.08
C ALA A 390 4.60 6.29 11.36
N TYR A 391 4.83 6.25 10.04
CA TYR A 391 4.81 5.00 9.28
C TYR A 391 5.88 4.01 9.76
N ASN A 392 7.11 4.48 10.01
CA ASN A 392 8.18 3.61 10.50
C ASN A 392 7.87 3.04 11.89
N LEU A 393 7.35 3.85 12.82
CA LEU A 393 6.93 3.41 14.15
C LEU A 393 5.78 2.38 14.08
N LEU A 394 4.86 2.55 13.12
CA LEU A 394 3.79 1.61 12.81
C LEU A 394 4.23 0.40 11.97
N ARG A 395 5.53 0.29 11.64
CA ARG A 395 6.12 -0.75 10.76
C ARG A 395 5.50 -0.79 9.36
N ARG A 396 5.19 0.37 8.81
CA ARG A 396 4.65 0.58 7.45
C ARG A 396 5.70 1.23 6.55
N ASN A 397 6.93 0.72 6.58
CA ASN A 397 8.11 1.38 5.99
C ASN A 397 7.93 1.74 4.51
N LEU A 398 7.24 0.92 3.72
CA LEU A 398 6.95 1.24 2.32
C LEU A 398 6.15 2.55 2.19
N PHE A 399 5.20 2.83 3.08
CA PHE A 399 4.44 4.08 3.05
C PHE A 399 5.31 5.29 3.41
N ALA A 400 6.32 5.12 4.27
CA ALA A 400 7.33 6.15 4.53
C ALA A 400 8.09 6.49 3.24
N GLU A 401 8.61 5.48 2.52
CA GLU A 401 9.34 5.68 1.27
C GLU A 401 8.47 6.34 0.18
N ILE A 402 7.19 5.95 0.09
CA ILE A 402 6.23 6.53 -0.85
C ILE A 402 6.00 8.00 -0.55
N VAL A 403 5.74 8.37 0.71
CA VAL A 403 5.44 9.77 1.04
C VAL A 403 6.67 10.66 0.87
N GLU A 404 7.87 10.18 1.19
CA GLU A 404 9.11 10.91 0.95
C GLU A 404 9.31 11.19 -0.54
N SER A 405 9.19 10.14 -1.37
CA SER A 405 9.29 10.26 -2.82
C SER A 405 8.22 11.17 -3.40
N HIS A 406 7.00 11.07 -2.88
CA HIS A 406 5.85 11.86 -3.34
C HIS A 406 6.02 13.33 -2.98
N LEU A 407 6.43 13.67 -1.74
CA LEU A 407 6.67 15.06 -1.34
C LEU A 407 7.81 15.70 -2.12
N ALA A 408 8.87 14.94 -2.45
CA ALA A 408 9.98 15.42 -3.25
C ALA A 408 9.58 15.74 -4.70
N ASN A 409 8.60 15.03 -5.25
CA ASN A 409 8.17 15.15 -6.66
C ASN A 409 6.65 15.35 -6.78
N ARG A 410 6.06 16.13 -5.87
CA ARG A 410 4.60 16.28 -5.75
C ARG A 410 4.07 17.16 -6.88
N SER A 411 3.67 16.55 -7.99
CA SER A 411 3.19 17.25 -9.18
C SER A 411 1.67 17.24 -9.30
N GLU A 412 1.10 18.35 -9.77
CA GLU A 412 -0.31 18.41 -10.21
C GLU A 412 -0.49 17.99 -11.67
N GLU A 413 0.60 17.85 -12.40
CA GLU A 413 0.64 17.60 -13.84
C GLU A 413 1.47 16.33 -14.13
N ASN A 414 1.15 15.64 -15.23
CA ASN A 414 1.93 14.49 -15.72
C ASN A 414 2.16 13.37 -14.69
N VAL A 415 1.06 12.81 -14.17
CA VAL A 415 1.12 11.66 -13.25
C VAL A 415 1.49 10.34 -13.94
N ASP A 416 1.37 10.26 -15.28
CA ASP A 416 1.79 9.10 -16.06
C ASP A 416 3.31 9.11 -16.28
N GLN A 417 4.03 8.52 -15.33
CA GLN A 417 5.50 8.38 -15.38
C GLN A 417 6.00 7.47 -16.53
N LEU A 418 5.12 6.77 -17.26
CA LEU A 418 5.48 5.92 -18.40
C LEU A 418 5.23 6.58 -19.76
N ALA A 419 4.64 7.77 -19.78
CA ALA A 419 4.37 8.52 -21.02
C ALA A 419 5.57 9.35 -21.52
N ALA A 420 6.72 9.27 -20.84
CA ALA A 420 7.94 10.05 -21.11
C ALA A 420 8.70 9.59 -22.36
#